data_AF-A0A6I2FQF1-F1
#
_entry.id   AF-A0A6I2FQF1-F1
#
_cell.length_a   1.000
_cell.length_b   1.000
_cell.length_c   1.000
_cell.angle_alpha   90.00
_cell.angle_beta   90.00
_cell.angle_gamma   90.00
#
_symmetry.space_group_name_H-M   'P 1'
#
loop_
_entity.id
_entity.type
_entity.pdbx_description
1 polymer ?
#
loop_
_entity_poly.entity_id
_entity_poly.type
_entity_poly.pdbx_seq_one_letter_code
_entity_poly.pdbx_strand_id
1 'polypeptide(L)'
;MSCEFVVLPADSVASAAEVEQYVAASDGIPAVSLGPVLAGLWRWNTEIPVWNGRITLAAVGDCVRVTVPEHAAWRALLWIEELIAGTEFALYDSRDGSLDTPEMRRMRVNVGGQRYFNVLTERQLHSWIPELAAIARTPFLIVQEPGDPDTFIQTYRQTADAYLLEYREGGHMFSTTLDNPLRIADYIWDWADDRREHLDKLFWTKRP
;
A
#
# COMPACT_ATOMS: atom_id res chain seq x y z
N MET A 1 17.93 -3.67 14.68
CA MET A 1 18.16 -2.46 13.89
C MET A 1 16.82 -1.77 13.67
N SER A 2 16.82 -0.51 13.26
CA SER A 2 15.62 0.30 13.01
C SER A 2 15.68 0.92 11.63
N CYS A 3 14.51 1.16 11.04
CA CYS A 3 14.33 1.86 9.79
C CYS A 3 13.71 3.23 10.07
N GLU A 4 13.87 4.16 9.14
CA GLU A 4 13.30 5.51 9.24
C GLU A 4 12.44 5.80 8.02
N PHE A 5 11.28 6.39 8.27
CA PHE A 5 10.44 7.01 7.26
C PHE A 5 10.32 8.49 7.57
N VAL A 6 10.20 9.33 6.55
CA VAL A 6 9.90 10.75 6.72
C VAL A 6 8.67 11.09 5.91
N VAL A 7 7.65 11.63 6.58
CA VAL A 7 6.49 12.24 5.91
C VAL A 7 6.72 13.74 5.88
N LEU A 8 6.65 14.35 4.70
CA LEU A 8 6.92 15.76 4.45
C LEU A 8 6.00 16.28 3.33
N PRO A 9 5.74 17.59 3.20
CA PRO A 9 4.92 18.09 2.11
C PRO A 9 5.50 17.70 0.75
N ALA A 10 4.63 17.33 -0.19
CA ALA A 10 4.99 17.10 -1.57
C ALA A 10 5.65 18.37 -2.14
N ASP A 11 6.64 18.18 -3.02
CA ASP A 11 7.43 19.24 -3.66
C ASP A 11 8.29 20.12 -2.72
N SER A 12 8.33 19.81 -1.41
CA SER A 12 9.20 20.52 -0.45
C SER A 12 10.70 20.24 -0.66
N VAL A 13 11.01 19.11 -1.30
CA VAL A 13 12.35 18.70 -1.74
C VAL A 13 12.30 18.21 -3.18
N ALA A 14 13.35 18.43 -3.94
CA ALA A 14 13.43 18.01 -5.34
C ALA A 14 13.90 16.55 -5.50
N SER A 15 14.50 15.97 -4.46
CA SER A 15 14.99 14.59 -4.48
C SER A 15 15.15 13.98 -3.09
N ALA A 16 15.23 12.65 -3.02
CA ALA A 16 15.50 11.91 -1.79
C ALA A 16 16.79 12.36 -1.07
N ALA A 17 17.81 12.81 -1.82
CA ALA A 17 19.09 13.25 -1.25
C ALA A 17 18.97 14.55 -0.43
N GLU A 18 17.92 15.35 -0.63
CA GLU A 18 17.69 16.62 0.07
C GLU A 18 16.91 16.44 1.39
N VAL A 19 16.32 15.27 1.62
CA VAL A 19 15.43 15.02 2.76
C VAL A 19 16.13 15.25 4.10
N GLU A 20 17.36 14.75 4.27
CA GLU A 20 18.10 14.95 5.53
C GLU A 20 18.36 16.43 5.83
N GLN A 21 18.71 17.20 4.79
CA GLN A 21 18.94 18.64 4.92
C GLN A 21 17.64 19.38 5.23
N TYR A 22 16.53 19.00 4.60
CA TYR A 22 15.21 19.57 4.85
C TYR A 22 14.75 19.35 6.29
N VAL A 23 14.89 18.12 6.79
CA VAL A 23 14.56 17.75 8.16
C VAL A 23 15.43 18.52 9.16
N ALA A 24 16.72 18.64 8.90
CA ALA A 24 17.63 19.40 9.76
C ALA A 24 17.31 20.90 9.79
N ALA A 25 16.90 21.48 8.66
CA ALA A 25 16.46 22.87 8.58
C ALA A 25 15.13 23.14 9.30
N SER A 26 14.32 22.10 9.48
CA SER A 26 13.00 22.17 10.14
C SER A 26 13.08 21.99 11.67
N ASP A 27 14.26 21.67 12.20
CA ASP A 27 14.43 21.43 13.64
C ASP A 27 14.15 22.69 14.47
N GLY A 28 13.43 22.52 15.59
CA GLY A 28 12.98 23.62 16.44
C GLY A 28 11.77 24.41 15.92
N ILE A 29 11.26 24.14 14.71
CA ILE A 29 10.02 24.74 14.19
C ILE A 29 8.80 23.97 14.73
N PRO A 30 7.76 24.63 15.27
CA PRO A 30 6.55 23.97 15.74
C PRO A 30 5.78 23.25 14.62
N ALA A 31 5.30 22.04 14.91
CA ALA A 31 4.58 21.20 13.95
C ALA A 31 3.06 21.45 13.90
N VAL A 32 2.63 22.37 13.05
CA VAL A 32 1.22 22.85 13.00
C VAL A 32 0.39 22.20 11.88
N SER A 33 0.99 21.83 10.74
CA SER A 33 0.28 21.33 9.55
C SER A 33 0.01 19.81 9.55
N LEU A 34 0.63 19.06 10.47
CA LEU A 34 0.64 17.58 10.44
C LEU A 34 -0.53 16.92 11.19
N GLY A 35 -1.53 17.67 11.64
CA GLY A 35 -2.55 17.20 12.62
C GLY A 35 -3.14 15.81 12.34
N PRO A 36 -3.79 15.58 11.16
CA PRO A 36 -4.37 14.28 10.83
C PRO A 36 -3.33 13.15 10.70
N VAL A 37 -2.17 13.44 10.09
CA VAL A 37 -1.08 12.47 9.93
C VAL A 37 -0.50 12.08 11.29
N LEU A 38 -0.20 13.04 12.16
CA LEU A 38 0.29 12.73 13.50
C LEU A 38 -0.73 11.93 14.30
N ALA A 39 -2.01 12.27 14.24
CA ALA A 39 -3.06 11.51 14.90
C ALA A 39 -3.11 10.05 14.41
N GLY A 40 -3.03 9.83 13.09
CA GLY A 40 -2.99 8.49 12.50
C GLY A 40 -1.74 7.68 12.86
N LEU A 41 -0.58 8.34 12.93
CA LEU A 41 0.67 7.70 13.38
C LEU A 41 0.62 7.38 14.88
N TRP A 42 0.04 8.24 15.70
CA TRP A 42 -0.14 7.96 17.13
C TRP A 42 -1.04 6.74 17.36
N ARG A 43 -2.08 6.55 16.54
CA ARG A 43 -2.96 5.37 16.60
C ARG A 43 -2.21 4.06 16.41
N TRP A 44 -1.10 4.05 15.68
CA TRP A 44 -0.24 2.85 15.59
C TRP A 44 0.13 2.33 16.97
N ASN A 45 0.65 3.21 17.82
CA ASN A 45 1.16 2.83 19.14
C ASN A 45 0.06 2.43 20.14
N THR A 46 -1.21 2.75 19.84
CA THR A 46 -2.34 2.46 20.74
C THR A 46 -3.25 1.33 20.25
N GLU A 47 -3.39 1.16 18.94
CA GLU A 47 -4.36 0.24 18.33
C GLU A 47 -3.70 -0.99 17.69
N ILE A 48 -2.43 -0.89 17.32
CA ILE A 48 -1.74 -1.98 16.64
C ILE A 48 -1.13 -2.94 17.68
N PRO A 49 -1.28 -4.26 17.51
CA PRO A 49 -0.72 -5.23 18.44
C PRO A 49 0.77 -5.04 18.71
N VAL A 50 1.17 -5.22 19.97
CA VAL A 50 2.54 -4.90 20.46
C VAL A 50 3.66 -5.64 19.73
N TRP A 51 3.40 -6.81 19.14
CA TRP A 51 4.38 -7.58 18.36
C TRP A 51 4.69 -6.96 17.00
N ASN A 52 3.93 -5.95 16.57
CA ASN A 52 4.29 -5.11 15.42
C ASN A 52 5.23 -3.98 15.81
N GLY A 53 5.74 -3.94 17.04
CA GLY A 53 6.71 -2.95 17.48
C GLY A 53 6.12 -1.55 17.67
N ARG A 54 6.63 -0.81 18.65
CA ARG A 54 6.27 0.60 18.82
C ARG A 54 7.08 1.44 17.84
N ILE A 55 6.44 2.46 17.26
CA ILE A 55 7.11 3.48 16.47
C ILE A 55 7.47 4.68 17.35
N THR A 56 8.56 5.35 17.00
CA THR A 56 8.93 6.64 17.59
C THR A 56 8.65 7.74 16.59
N LEU A 57 8.06 8.84 17.05
CA LEU A 57 7.67 9.97 16.22
C LEU A 57 8.44 11.21 16.64
N ALA A 58 9.05 11.90 15.68
CA ALA A 58 9.66 13.21 15.87
C ALA A 58 9.13 14.17 14.81
N ALA A 59 8.16 15.00 15.20
CA ALA A 59 7.61 16.04 14.34
C ALA A 59 8.50 17.30 14.44
N VAL A 60 8.95 17.80 13.29
CA VAL A 60 9.80 18.99 13.17
C VAL A 60 9.29 19.82 11.99
N GLY A 61 8.91 21.07 12.24
CA GLY A 61 8.23 21.89 11.23
C GLY A 61 7.03 21.17 10.63
N ASP A 62 6.95 21.09 9.31
CA ASP A 62 5.87 20.43 8.59
C ASP A 62 6.17 18.98 8.20
N CYS A 63 7.23 18.36 8.75
CA CYS A 63 7.54 16.95 8.54
C CYS A 63 7.58 16.13 9.84
N VAL A 64 7.42 14.81 9.71
CA VAL A 64 7.54 13.87 10.83
C VAL A 64 8.46 12.72 10.45
N ARG A 65 9.47 12.49 11.29
CA ARG A 65 10.30 11.30 11.25
C ARG A 65 9.62 10.18 12.04
N VAL A 66 9.57 9.00 11.43
CA VAL A 66 8.99 7.79 12.00
C VAL A 66 10.08 6.73 12.07
N THR A 67 10.56 6.45 13.27
CA THR A 67 11.53 5.37 13.50
C THR A 67 10.80 4.09 13.87
N VAL A 68 11.08 3.01 13.14
CA VAL A 68 10.36 1.73 13.24
C VAL A 68 11.35 0.58 13.45
N PRO A 69 11.06 -0.39 14.33
CA PRO A 69 11.82 -1.64 14.37
C PRO A 69 11.79 -2.35 13.01
N GLU A 70 12.94 -2.86 12.55
CA GLU A 70 13.07 -3.43 11.21
C GLU A 70 12.03 -4.51 10.86
N HIS A 71 11.73 -5.41 11.80
CA HIS A 71 10.71 -6.47 11.62
C HIS A 71 9.28 -5.92 11.40
N ALA A 72 9.05 -4.66 11.72
CA ALA A 72 7.78 -3.96 11.58
C ALA A 72 7.76 -2.94 10.43
N ALA A 73 8.91 -2.66 9.83
CA ALA A 73 9.08 -1.58 8.85
C ALA A 73 8.09 -1.71 7.69
N TRP A 74 7.88 -2.91 7.14
CA TRP A 74 6.94 -3.11 6.04
C TRP A 74 5.48 -2.80 6.43
N ARG A 75 5.05 -3.15 7.65
CA ARG A 75 3.69 -2.84 8.10
C ARG A 75 3.51 -1.36 8.37
N ALA A 76 4.53 -0.72 8.95
CA ALA A 76 4.51 0.71 9.19
C ALA A 76 4.50 1.49 7.88
N LEU A 77 5.29 1.09 6.88
CA LEU A 77 5.26 1.65 5.52
C LEU A 77 3.84 1.64 4.95
N LEU A 78 3.20 0.47 4.92
CA LEU A 78 1.82 0.34 4.40
C LEU A 78 0.82 1.23 5.14
N TRP A 79 0.98 1.36 6.46
CA TRP A 79 0.12 2.21 7.29
C TRP A 79 0.36 3.70 7.02
N ILE A 80 1.62 4.12 6.88
CA ILE A 80 1.98 5.50 6.58
C ILE A 80 1.44 5.88 5.20
N GLU A 81 1.62 5.02 4.20
CA GLU A 81 1.05 5.23 2.87
C GLU A 81 -0.45 5.38 2.90
N GLU A 82 -1.17 4.46 3.54
CA GLU A 82 -2.63 4.54 3.66
C GLU A 82 -3.06 5.87 4.29
N LEU A 83 -2.31 6.35 5.27
CA LEU A 83 -2.59 7.59 5.97
C LEU A 83 -2.36 8.85 5.12
N ILE A 84 -1.36 8.83 4.24
CA ILE A 84 -0.99 10.01 3.45
C ILE A 84 -1.43 9.93 1.99
N ALA A 85 -1.98 8.81 1.53
CA ALA A 85 -2.35 8.69 0.13
C ALA A 85 -3.48 9.67 -0.23
N GLY A 86 -3.33 10.33 -1.38
CA GLY A 86 -4.25 11.38 -1.81
C GLY A 86 -4.20 12.67 -0.97
N THR A 87 -3.20 12.80 -0.10
CA THR A 87 -2.90 14.06 0.61
C THR A 87 -1.78 14.82 -0.10
N GLU A 88 -1.45 16.01 0.40
CA GLU A 88 -0.32 16.82 -0.06
C GLU A 88 1.03 16.37 0.49
N PHE A 89 1.15 15.17 1.07
CA PHE A 89 2.38 14.66 1.66
C PHE A 89 3.06 13.60 0.79
N ALA A 90 4.39 13.64 0.77
CA ALA A 90 5.27 12.61 0.25
C ALA A 90 5.81 11.73 1.39
N LEU A 91 6.30 10.54 1.01
CA LEU A 91 6.95 9.60 1.90
C LEU A 91 8.36 9.30 1.40
N TYR A 92 9.34 9.54 2.26
CA TYR A 92 10.70 9.05 2.11
C TYR A 92 10.90 7.76 2.91
N ASP A 93 11.51 6.75 2.28
CA ASP A 93 11.93 5.49 2.91
C ASP A 93 13.45 5.37 2.93
N SER A 94 14.06 5.38 4.12
CA SER A 94 15.51 5.32 4.24
C SER A 94 16.13 3.96 3.88
N ARG A 95 15.33 2.92 3.72
CA ARG A 95 15.81 1.56 3.42
C ARG A 95 16.28 1.43 1.98
N ASP A 96 15.61 2.09 1.06
CA ASP A 96 15.91 2.06 -0.37
C ASP A 96 16.14 3.47 -0.97
N GLY A 97 15.94 4.53 -0.18
CA GLY A 97 16.11 5.90 -0.61
C GLY A 97 14.99 6.39 -1.53
N SER A 98 13.83 5.71 -1.55
CA SER A 98 12.68 6.15 -2.32
C SER A 98 12.02 7.39 -1.71
N LEU A 99 11.50 8.27 -2.56
CA LEU A 99 10.73 9.44 -2.20
C LEU A 99 9.59 9.57 -3.19
N ASP A 100 8.37 9.28 -2.75
CA ASP A 100 7.18 9.28 -3.61
C ASP A 100 5.95 9.84 -2.88
N THR A 101 4.97 10.30 -3.64
CA THR A 101 3.60 10.56 -3.15
C THR A 101 2.75 9.31 -3.36
N PRO A 102 2.32 8.61 -2.30
CA PRO A 102 1.55 7.39 -2.45
C PRO A 102 0.22 7.64 -3.19
N GLU A 103 0.01 6.90 -4.27
CA GLU A 103 -1.27 6.86 -4.96
C GLU A 103 -2.25 5.91 -4.28
N MET A 104 -3.53 6.30 -4.27
CA MET A 104 -4.61 5.47 -3.74
C MET A 104 -5.80 5.45 -4.69
N ARG A 105 -6.46 4.29 -4.74
CA ARG A 105 -7.78 4.12 -5.35
C ARG A 105 -8.78 3.74 -4.27
N ARG A 106 -9.98 4.31 -4.33
CA ARG A 106 -11.08 3.93 -3.44
C ARG A 106 -11.63 2.60 -3.93
N MET A 107 -11.19 1.52 -3.30
CA MET A 107 -11.55 0.16 -3.65
C MET A 107 -11.83 -0.63 -2.39
N ARG A 108 -12.79 -1.55 -2.44
CA ARG A 108 -12.96 -2.52 -1.36
C ARG A 108 -11.94 -3.64 -1.56
N VAL A 109 -11.04 -3.80 -0.60
CA VAL A 109 -10.02 -4.84 -0.64
C VAL A 109 -10.30 -5.87 0.45
N ASN A 110 -10.33 -7.14 0.07
CA ASN A 110 -10.46 -8.26 1.00
C ASN A 110 -9.24 -9.17 0.85
N VAL A 111 -8.43 -9.28 1.91
CA VAL A 111 -7.29 -10.19 1.96
C VAL A 111 -7.67 -11.39 2.81
N GLY A 112 -7.84 -12.54 2.15
CA GLY A 112 -8.05 -13.83 2.78
C GLY A 112 -9.32 -13.97 3.63
N GLY A 113 -10.31 -13.09 3.48
CA GLY A 113 -11.54 -13.05 4.29
C GLY A 113 -11.35 -12.47 5.69
N GLN A 114 -10.15 -11.97 6.01
CA GLN A 114 -9.75 -11.61 7.37
C GLN A 114 -9.44 -10.13 7.53
N ARG A 115 -8.95 -9.49 6.47
CA ARG A 115 -8.59 -8.07 6.47
C ARG A 115 -9.34 -7.36 5.38
N TYR A 116 -9.95 -6.23 5.73
CA TYR A 116 -10.79 -5.44 4.86
C TYR A 116 -10.27 -4.00 4.85
N PHE A 117 -10.06 -3.47 3.66
CA PHE A 117 -9.64 -2.09 3.43
C PHE A 117 -10.64 -1.43 2.47
N ASN A 118 -10.79 -0.11 2.57
CA ASN A 118 -11.64 0.67 1.65
C ASN A 118 -10.81 1.52 0.67
N VAL A 119 -9.53 1.20 0.61
CA VAL A 119 -8.49 1.92 -0.11
C VAL A 119 -7.46 0.90 -0.58
N LEU A 120 -6.86 1.19 -1.72
CA LEU A 120 -5.84 0.35 -2.36
C LEU A 120 -4.68 1.23 -2.80
N THR A 121 -3.45 0.85 -2.46
CA THR A 121 -2.23 1.42 -3.04
C THR A 121 -1.52 0.37 -3.91
N GLU A 122 -0.75 0.83 -4.89
CA GLU A 122 0.06 -0.07 -5.73
C GLU A 122 1.04 -0.88 -4.86
N ARG A 123 1.74 -0.21 -3.95
CA ARG A 123 2.72 -0.84 -3.07
C ARG A 123 2.10 -1.90 -2.14
N GLN A 124 0.84 -1.71 -1.71
CA GLN A 124 0.08 -2.74 -1.00
C GLN A 124 -0.07 -4.02 -1.82
N LEU A 125 -0.42 -3.93 -3.12
CA LEU A 125 -0.53 -5.10 -3.99
C LEU A 125 0.82 -5.81 -4.14
N HIS A 126 1.88 -5.04 -4.41
CA HIS A 126 3.24 -5.58 -4.53
C HIS A 126 3.75 -6.22 -3.24
N SER A 127 3.32 -5.74 -2.09
CA SER A 127 3.67 -6.34 -0.80
C SER A 127 2.83 -7.57 -0.48
N TRP A 128 1.52 -7.53 -0.74
CA TRP A 128 0.59 -8.56 -0.28
C TRP A 128 0.55 -9.78 -1.18
N ILE A 129 0.55 -9.61 -2.51
CA ILE A 129 0.33 -10.72 -3.45
C ILE A 129 1.44 -11.79 -3.39
N PRO A 130 2.74 -11.42 -3.36
CA PRO A 130 3.81 -12.41 -3.17
C PRO A 130 3.68 -13.16 -1.84
N GLU A 131 3.21 -12.47 -0.79
CA GLU A 131 3.17 -12.97 0.59
C GLU A 131 1.81 -13.55 1.00
N LEU A 132 0.88 -13.80 0.06
CA LEU A 132 -0.51 -14.19 0.39
C LEU A 132 -0.60 -15.38 1.34
N ALA A 133 0.23 -16.41 1.15
CA ALA A 133 0.24 -17.59 2.01
C ALA A 133 0.79 -17.33 3.42
N ALA A 134 1.61 -16.29 3.60
CA ALA A 134 2.13 -15.88 4.90
C ALA A 134 1.16 -14.94 5.64
N ILE A 135 0.42 -14.11 4.91
CA ILE A 135 -0.44 -13.07 5.50
C ILE A 135 -1.91 -13.47 5.65
N ALA A 136 -2.36 -14.53 4.98
CA ALA A 136 -3.75 -15.00 5.00
C ALA A 136 -3.85 -16.53 5.13
N ARG A 137 -4.87 -17.01 5.88
CA ARG A 137 -5.14 -18.46 5.99
C ARG A 137 -5.63 -19.06 4.68
N THR A 138 -6.47 -18.32 3.96
CA THR A 138 -6.89 -18.66 2.61
C THR A 138 -6.20 -17.66 1.68
N PRO A 139 -5.25 -18.08 0.82
CA PRO A 139 -4.33 -17.17 0.17
C PRO A 139 -4.97 -16.52 -1.08
N PHE A 140 -5.91 -15.60 -0.85
CA PHE A 140 -6.58 -14.83 -1.88
C PHE A 140 -6.64 -13.34 -1.56
N LEU A 141 -6.81 -12.54 -2.60
CA LEU A 141 -7.08 -11.11 -2.51
C LEU A 141 -8.18 -10.75 -3.51
N ILE A 142 -9.16 -9.96 -3.08
CA ILE A 142 -10.21 -9.39 -3.94
C ILE A 142 -10.10 -7.88 -3.88
N VAL A 143 -10.10 -7.23 -5.04
CA VAL A 143 -10.31 -5.79 -5.22
C VAL A 143 -11.64 -5.59 -5.92
N GLN A 144 -12.50 -4.78 -5.34
CA GLN A 144 -13.87 -4.61 -5.79
C GLN A 144 -14.26 -3.13 -5.86
N GLU A 145 -15.02 -2.78 -6.89
CA GLU A 145 -15.62 -1.46 -7.05
C GLU A 145 -16.55 -1.10 -5.87
N PRO A 146 -16.42 0.09 -5.26
CA PRO A 146 -17.29 0.51 -4.19
C PRO A 146 -18.75 0.65 -4.66
N GLY A 147 -19.64 -0.14 -4.06
CA GLY A 147 -21.08 -0.08 -4.35
C GLY A 147 -21.54 -1.00 -5.47
N ASP A 148 -20.62 -1.68 -6.15
CA ASP A 148 -20.92 -2.70 -7.15
C ASP A 148 -20.36 -4.07 -6.71
N PRO A 149 -21.19 -5.02 -6.28
CA PRO A 149 -20.75 -6.38 -5.92
C PRO A 149 -20.39 -7.25 -7.12
N ASP A 150 -20.79 -6.88 -8.33
CA ASP A 150 -20.57 -7.69 -9.53
C ASP A 150 -19.34 -7.27 -10.33
N THR A 151 -18.67 -6.17 -9.96
CA THR A 151 -17.45 -5.67 -10.59
C THR A 151 -16.25 -5.78 -9.65
N PHE A 152 -15.38 -6.77 -9.93
CA PHE A 152 -14.18 -7.03 -9.13
C PHE A 152 -13.08 -7.71 -9.94
N ILE A 153 -11.86 -7.63 -9.42
CA ILE A 153 -10.73 -8.47 -9.81
C ILE A 153 -10.19 -9.19 -8.57
N GLN A 154 -9.80 -10.45 -8.72
CA GLN A 154 -9.29 -11.26 -7.62
C GLN A 154 -8.14 -12.14 -8.04
N THR A 155 -7.28 -12.46 -7.08
CA THR A 155 -6.23 -13.46 -7.25
C THR A 155 -6.32 -14.52 -6.15
N TYR A 156 -6.09 -15.78 -6.52
CA TYR A 156 -5.97 -16.91 -5.61
C TYR A 156 -4.63 -17.60 -5.85
N ARG A 157 -3.82 -17.77 -4.82
CA ARG A 157 -2.59 -18.56 -4.90
C ARG A 157 -2.93 -20.04 -4.89
N GLN A 158 -2.78 -20.70 -6.04
CA GLN A 158 -3.07 -22.13 -6.20
C GLN A 158 -1.92 -23.01 -5.73
N THR A 159 -0.69 -22.63 -6.06
CA THR A 159 0.54 -23.34 -5.66
C THR A 159 1.63 -22.33 -5.30
N ALA A 160 2.87 -22.79 -5.11
CA ALA A 160 3.98 -21.88 -4.83
C ALA A 160 4.21 -20.85 -5.95
N ASP A 161 4.03 -21.31 -7.20
CA ASP A 161 4.41 -20.62 -8.43
C ASP A 161 3.21 -20.42 -9.38
N ALA A 162 1.97 -20.63 -8.90
CA ALA A 162 0.78 -20.49 -9.73
C ALA A 162 -0.33 -19.76 -8.99
N TYR A 163 -0.86 -18.74 -9.66
CA TYR A 163 -1.94 -17.89 -9.20
C TYR A 163 -3.03 -17.86 -10.26
N LEU A 164 -4.27 -18.00 -9.81
CA LEU A 164 -5.44 -17.77 -10.63
C LEU A 164 -5.82 -16.30 -10.52
N LEU A 165 -5.80 -15.57 -11.63
CA LEU A 165 -6.32 -14.21 -11.73
C LEU A 165 -7.70 -14.28 -12.38
N GLU A 166 -8.69 -13.68 -11.75
CA GLU A 166 -10.06 -13.62 -12.26
C GLU A 166 -10.59 -12.19 -12.17
N TYR A 167 -11.40 -11.77 -13.14
CA TYR A 167 -12.20 -10.56 -13.00
C TYR A 167 -13.62 -10.81 -13.45
N ARG A 168 -14.54 -10.06 -12.84
CA ARG A 168 -15.95 -10.07 -13.17
C ARG A 168 -16.38 -8.69 -13.62
N GLU A 169 -17.08 -8.65 -14.76
CA GLU A 169 -17.60 -7.43 -15.36
C GLU A 169 -18.78 -7.77 -16.27
N GLY A 170 -19.84 -6.96 -16.25
CA GLY A 170 -21.02 -7.16 -17.11
C GLY A 170 -21.71 -8.51 -16.89
N GLY A 171 -21.63 -9.07 -15.68
CA GLY A 171 -22.21 -10.38 -15.35
C GLY A 171 -21.41 -11.59 -15.88
N HIS A 172 -20.23 -11.36 -16.47
CA HIS A 172 -19.35 -12.41 -16.95
C HIS A 172 -18.09 -12.50 -16.09
N MET A 173 -17.63 -13.73 -15.87
CA MET A 173 -16.38 -14.01 -15.16
C MET A 173 -15.33 -14.46 -16.18
N PHE A 174 -14.11 -13.95 -16.04
CA PHE A 174 -12.96 -14.32 -16.85
C PHE A 174 -11.83 -14.75 -15.94
N SER A 175 -11.09 -15.79 -16.35
CA SER A 175 -9.98 -16.30 -15.56
C SER A 175 -8.76 -16.61 -16.42
N THR A 176 -7.58 -16.44 -15.84
CA THR A 176 -6.31 -16.90 -16.41
C THR A 176 -5.36 -17.32 -15.28
N THR A 177 -4.33 -18.10 -15.61
CA THR A 177 -3.32 -18.53 -14.63
C THR A 177 -1.99 -17.85 -14.96
N LEU A 178 -1.37 -17.28 -13.93
CA LEU A 178 -0.10 -16.55 -14.01
C LEU A 178 0.87 -17.11 -12.97
N ASP A 179 2.16 -17.01 -13.24
CA ASP A 179 3.25 -17.51 -12.40
C ASP A 179 4.06 -16.41 -11.70
N ASN A 180 3.86 -15.16 -12.10
CA ASN A 180 4.57 -14.01 -11.56
C ASN A 180 3.66 -13.15 -10.66
N PRO A 181 3.81 -13.20 -9.32
CA PRO A 181 2.96 -12.44 -8.41
C PRO A 181 3.11 -10.91 -8.54
N LEU A 182 4.26 -10.41 -8.97
CA LEU A 182 4.45 -8.98 -9.20
C LEU A 182 3.65 -8.50 -10.40
N ARG A 183 3.61 -9.28 -11.48
CA ARG A 183 2.73 -8.95 -12.63
C ARG A 183 1.26 -8.97 -12.27
N ILE A 184 0.86 -9.83 -11.35
CA ILE A 184 -0.53 -9.86 -10.86
C ILE A 184 -0.86 -8.59 -10.09
N ALA A 185 0.10 -8.06 -9.30
CA ALA A 185 -0.04 -6.75 -8.67
C ALA A 185 -0.25 -5.66 -9.72
N ASP A 186 0.59 -5.62 -10.75
CA ASP A 186 0.47 -4.66 -11.86
C ASP A 186 -0.92 -4.75 -12.52
N TYR A 187 -1.39 -5.97 -12.85
CA TYR A 187 -2.70 -6.18 -13.49
C TYR A 187 -3.88 -5.74 -12.62
N ILE A 188 -3.81 -5.98 -11.30
CA ILE A 188 -4.87 -5.55 -10.37
C ILE A 188 -4.85 -4.03 -10.20
N TRP A 189 -3.66 -3.42 -10.17
CA TRP A 189 -3.53 -1.97 -10.11
C TRP A 189 -4.07 -1.29 -11.37
N ASP A 190 -3.69 -1.81 -12.54
CA ASP A 190 -4.19 -1.35 -13.83
C ASP A 190 -5.71 -1.49 -13.93
N TRP A 191 -6.27 -2.63 -13.48
CA TRP A 191 -7.71 -2.83 -13.42
C TRP A 191 -8.41 -1.77 -12.55
N ALA A 192 -7.84 -1.46 -11.37
CA ALA A 192 -8.39 -0.47 -10.44
C ALA A 192 -8.33 0.98 -10.98
N ASP A 193 -7.61 1.21 -12.07
CA ASP A 193 -7.47 2.49 -12.75
C ASP A 193 -8.17 2.52 -14.13
N ASP A 194 -8.96 1.48 -14.42
CA ASP A 194 -9.59 1.20 -15.72
C ASP A 194 -8.59 1.18 -16.90
N ARG A 195 -7.31 0.87 -16.63
CA ARG A 195 -6.26 0.71 -17.64
C ARG A 195 -6.25 -0.72 -18.16
N ARG A 196 -6.87 -0.95 -19.32
CA ARG A 196 -7.04 -2.32 -19.88
C ARG A 196 -5.87 -2.81 -20.75
N GLU A 197 -4.95 -1.94 -21.14
CA GLU A 197 -3.90 -2.25 -22.14
C GLU A 197 -3.05 -3.49 -21.82
N HIS A 198 -2.75 -3.73 -20.54
CA HIS A 198 -1.99 -4.88 -20.10
C HIS A 198 -2.86 -6.13 -19.90
N LEU A 199 -4.09 -5.95 -19.40
CA LEU A 199 -5.06 -7.02 -19.20
C LEU A 199 -5.50 -7.63 -20.54
N ASP A 200 -5.70 -6.81 -21.57
CA ASP A 200 -6.15 -7.24 -22.90
C ASP A 200 -5.13 -8.10 -23.64
N LYS A 201 -3.86 -8.06 -23.21
CA LYS A 201 -2.78 -8.91 -23.74
C LYS A 201 -2.80 -10.33 -23.16
N LEU A 202 -3.59 -10.57 -22.11
CA LEU A 202 -3.69 -11.88 -21.49
C LEU A 202 -4.69 -12.78 -22.22
N PHE A 203 -4.42 -14.08 -22.23
CA PHE A 203 -5.38 -15.07 -22.71
C PHE A 203 -6.39 -15.38 -21.59
N TRP A 204 -7.61 -14.90 -21.77
CA TRP A 204 -8.71 -15.09 -20.83
C TRP A 204 -9.61 -16.25 -21.22
N THR A 205 -9.97 -17.07 -20.24
CA THR A 205 -11.03 -18.06 -20.37
C THR A 205 -12.31 -17.52 -19.73
N LYS A 206 -13.39 -17.42 -20.50
CA LYS A 206 -14.72 -17.08 -19.96
C LYS A 206 -15.24 -18.24 -19.11
N ARG A 207 -15.60 -17.95 -17.86
CA ARG A 207 -16.24 -18.88 -16.94
C ARG A 207 -17.77 -18.77 -17.07
N PRO A 208 -18.50 -19.89 -16.88
CA PRO A 208 -19.95 -19.90 -16.86
C PRO A 208 -20.52 -19.08 -15.69
#